data_AF-A0A660VGG1-F1
#
_entry.id   AF-A0A660VGG1-F1
#
_cell.length_a   1.000
_cell.length_b   1.000
_cell.length_c   1.000
_cell.angle_alpha   90.00
_cell.angle_beta   90.00
_cell.angle_gamma   90.00
#
_symmetry.space_group_name_H-M   'P 1'
#
loop_
_entity.id
_entity.type
_entity.pdbx_description
1 polymer ?
#
loop_
_entity_poly.entity_id
_entity_poly.type
_entity_poly.pdbx_seq_one_letter_code
_entity_poly.pdbx_strand_id
1 'polypeptide(L)' 'MSFFRSLMGGGVPAVEVQQAAELQGDDGGALIIDVREPNEYTQIRAKGAVLLPLGRLNNRVRDLPR' A
#
# COMPACT_ATOMS: atom_id res chain seq x y z
N MET A 1 8.63 -11.06 -23.50
CA MET A 1 7.21 -10.62 -23.46
C MET A 1 7.11 -9.25 -22.78
N SER A 2 7.52 -8.15 -23.45
CA SER A 2 7.62 -6.82 -22.80
C SER A 2 7.03 -5.66 -23.62
N PHE A 3 6.37 -5.94 -24.75
CA PHE A 3 5.87 -4.91 -25.66
C PHE A 3 4.51 -4.32 -25.22
N PHE A 4 3.60 -5.16 -24.72
CA PHE A 4 2.25 -4.73 -24.33
C PHE A 4 2.18 -3.89 -23.03
N ARG A 5 3.17 -3.98 -22.14
CA ARG A 5 3.22 -3.18 -20.89
C ARG A 5 3.48 -1.68 -21.16
N SER A 6 4.14 -1.36 -22.28
CA SER A 6 4.45 0.03 -22.64
C SER A 6 3.29 0.76 -23.33
N LEU A 7 2.33 0.03 -23.91
CA LEU A 7 1.17 0.58 -24.63
C LEU A 7 -0.05 0.76 -23.70
N MET A 8 -0.22 -0.15 -22.73
CA MET A 8 -1.23 -0.07 -21.68
C MET A 8 -0.60 0.48 -20.39
N GLY A 9 -0.07 1.71 -20.46
CA GLY A 9 0.61 2.45 -19.38
C GLY A 9 0.92 1.63 -18.13
N GLY A 10 2.13 1.07 -18.05
CA GLY A 10 2.53 0.04 -17.10
C GLY A 10 1.76 0.08 -15.79
N GLY A 11 0.79 -0.86 -15.65
CA GLY A 11 -0.12 -0.89 -14.52
C GLY A 11 0.62 -0.87 -13.18
N VAL A 12 -0.04 -0.35 -12.15
CA VAL A 12 0.49 -0.31 -10.79
C VAL A 12 0.87 -1.75 -10.37
N PRO A 13 2.13 -2.01 -9.99
CA PRO A 13 2.53 -3.33 -9.50
C PRO A 13 1.63 -3.75 -8.33
N ALA A 14 1.03 -4.92 -8.43
CA ALA A 14 0.20 -5.50 -7.40
C ALA A 14 0.92 -6.67 -6.72
N VAL A 15 0.58 -6.93 -5.47
CA VAL A 15 1.11 -8.05 -4.67
C VAL A 15 -0.05 -8.87 -4.10
N GLU A 16 0.19 -10.17 -3.95
CA GLU A 16 -0.72 -11.09 -3.25
C GLU A 16 -0.72 -10.83 -1.74
N VAL A 17 -1.76 -11.28 -1.03
CA VAL A 17 -1.92 -11.05 0.42
C VAL A 17 -0.75 -11.64 1.22
N GLN A 18 -0.37 -12.89 0.92
CA GLN A 18 0.74 -13.56 1.59
C GLN A 18 2.06 -12.84 1.32
N GLN A 19 2.29 -12.41 0.08
CA GLN A 19 3.48 -11.65 -0.30
C GLN A 19 3.56 -10.31 0.44
N ALA A 20 2.43 -9.60 0.59
CA ALA A 20 2.39 -8.37 1.37
C ALA A 20 2.75 -8.60 2.85
N ALA A 21 2.34 -9.72 3.44
CA ALA A 21 2.69 -10.08 4.80
C ALA A 21 4.19 -10.43 4.95
N GLU A 22 4.77 -11.14 3.97
CA GLU A 22 6.21 -11.42 3.91
C GLU A 22 7.03 -10.14 3.80
N LEU A 23 6.62 -9.21 2.92
CA LEU A 23 7.27 -7.91 2.75
C LEU A 23 7.19 -7.04 4.00
N GLN A 24 6.12 -7.16 4.79
CA GLN A 24 5.97 -6.44 6.05
C GLN A 24 6.79 -7.06 7.20
N GLY A 25 7.14 -8.35 7.11
CA GLY A 25 7.87 -9.07 8.14
C GLY A 25 9.23 -8.46 8.49
N ASP A 26 9.86 -9.01 9.52
CA ASP A 26 11.05 -8.43 10.18
C ASP A 26 12.22 -8.12 9.22
N ASP A 27 12.36 -8.88 8.12
CA ASP A 27 13.41 -8.68 7.12
C ASP A 27 13.01 -7.72 5.98
N GLY A 28 11.71 -7.52 5.75
CA GLY A 28 11.20 -6.79 4.59
C GLY A 28 10.90 -5.31 4.85
N GLY A 29 10.48 -4.97 6.09
CA GLY A 29 10.30 -3.57 6.53
C GLY A 29 9.27 -2.75 5.73
N ALA A 30 8.44 -3.39 4.90
CA ALA A 30 7.50 -2.69 4.06
C ALA A 30 6.38 -2.04 4.87
N LEU A 31 6.10 -0.77 4.56
CA LEU A 31 5.02 -0.03 5.18
C LEU A 31 3.69 -0.28 4.48
N ILE A 32 2.72 -0.85 5.20
CA ILE A 32 1.34 -1.00 4.72
C ILE A 32 0.57 0.29 5.04
N ILE A 33 0.11 0.98 4.00
CA ILE A 33 -0.75 2.16 4.13
C ILE A 33 -2.19 1.78 3.82
N ASP A 34 -3.07 2.01 4.79
CA ASP A 34 -4.51 1.86 4.61
C ASP A 34 -5.11 3.22 4.21
N VAL A 35 -5.67 3.29 3.00
CA VAL A 35 -6.20 4.53 2.41
C VAL A 35 -7.71 4.68 2.55
N ARG A 36 -8.36 3.78 3.30
CA ARG A 36 -9.80 3.79 3.56
C ARG A 36 -10.22 4.88 4.53
N GLU A 37 -11.53 4.97 4.79
CA GLU A 37 -12.06 5.89 5.79
C GLU A 37 -11.79 5.41 7.23
N PRO A 38 -11.70 6.34 8.21
CA PRO A 38 -11.37 5.98 9.59
C PRO A 38 -12.31 4.96 10.23
N ASN A 39 -13.60 5.02 9.92
CA ASN A 39 -14.59 4.08 10.44
C ASN A 39 -14.32 2.64 9.96
N GLU A 40 -13.97 2.44 8.68
CA GLU A 40 -13.60 1.13 8.12
C GLU A 40 -12.33 0.57 8.77
N TYR A 41 -11.33 1.44 8.94
CA TYR A 41 -10.05 1.09 9.56
C TYR A 41 -10.21 0.64 11.03
N THR A 42 -11.11 1.28 11.78
CA THR A 42 -11.38 0.91 13.18
C THR A 42 -12.11 -0.43 13.34
N GLN A 43 -12.86 -0.87 12.32
CA GLN A 43 -13.56 -2.15 12.36
C GLN A 43 -12.60 -3.32 12.16
N ILE A 44 -11.81 -3.28 11.08
CA ILE A 44 -10.79 -4.28 10.80
C ILE A 44 -9.72 -3.72 9.86
N ARG A 45 -8.47 -4.10 10.11
CA ARG A 45 -7.30 -3.67 9.35
C ARG A 45 -6.22 -4.74 9.36
N ALA A 46 -5.34 -4.70 8.37
CA ALA A 46 -4.12 -5.50 8.39
C ALA A 46 -3.26 -5.11 9.61
N LYS A 47 -2.59 -6.10 10.20
CA LYS A 47 -1.68 -5.87 11.32
C LYS A 47 -0.58 -4.90 10.89
N GLY A 48 -0.21 -3.93 11.73
CA GLY A 48 0.84 -2.95 11.43
C GLY A 48 0.51 -1.93 10.33
N ALA A 49 -0.68 -1.96 9.72
CA ALA A 49 -1.06 -0.96 8.73
C ALA A 49 -1.26 0.42 9.37
N VAL A 50 -0.82 1.48 8.69
CA VAL A 50 -0.99 2.87 9.11
C VAL A 50 -2.08 3.52 8.27
N LEU A 51 -3.05 4.17 8.94
CA LEU A 51 -4.14 4.87 8.27
C LEU A 51 -3.64 6.19 7.66
N LEU A 52 -3.84 6.34 6.35
CA LEU A 52 -3.70 7.62 5.64
C LEU A 52 -4.81 7.75 4.59
N PRO A 53 -5.97 8.33 4.94
CA PRO A 53 -7.14 8.35 4.06
C PRO A 53 -6.83 8.96 2.70
N LEU A 54 -7.40 8.40 1.63
CA LEU A 54 -7.08 8.77 0.25
C LEU A 54 -7.22 10.29 0.01
N GLY A 55 -8.26 10.93 0.55
CA GLY A 55 -8.48 12.38 0.44
C GLY A 55 -7.38 13.25 1.09
N ARG A 56 -6.50 12.66 1.91
CA ARG A 56 -5.35 13.32 2.55
C ARG A 56 -4.00 12.84 2.01
N LEU A 57 -3.97 11.70 1.32
CA LEU A 57 -2.74 11.01 0.89
C LEU A 57 -1.80 11.94 0.10
N ASN A 58 -2.30 12.63 -0.93
CA ASN A 58 -1.48 13.52 -1.77
C ASN A 58 -0.74 14.61 -0.98
N ASN A 59 -1.31 15.08 0.13
CA ASN A 59 -0.74 16.16 0.94
C ASN A 59 0.23 15.65 2.02
N ARG A 60 0.16 14.36 2.36
CA ARG A 60 0.83 13.78 3.54
C ARG A 60 1.76 12.61 3.19
N VAL A 61 1.79 12.18 1.93
CA VAL A 61 2.69 11.11 1.45
C VAL A 61 4.17 11.42 1.72
N ARG A 62 4.53 12.71 1.79
CA ARG A 62 5.90 13.16 2.07
C ARG A 62 6.33 12.92 3.51
N ASP A 63 5.38 12.69 4.41
CA ASP A 63 5.63 12.44 5.84
C ASP A 63 5.93 10.96 6.11
N LEU A 64 5.79 10.09 5.11
CA LEU A 64 6.05 8.66 5.26
C LEU A 64 7.57 8.38 5.30
N PRO A 65 8.00 7.41 6.14
CA PRO A 65 9.39 6.96 6.14
C PRO A 65 9.78 6.38 4.77
N ARG A 66 11.05 6.55 4.39
CA ARG A 66 11.63 6.08 3.12
C ARG A 66 12.39 4.80 3.30
#